data_AF-A0A6C0BT50-F1
#
_entry.id   AF-A0A6C0BT50-F1
#
_cell.length_a   1.000
_cell.length_b   1.000
_cell.length_c   1.000
_cell.angle_alpha   90.00
_cell.angle_beta   90.00
_cell.angle_gamma   90.00
#
_symmetry.space_group_name_H-M   'P 1'
#
loop_
_entity.id
_entity.type
_entity.pdbx_description
1 polymer ?
#
loop_
_entity_poly.entity_id
_entity_poly.type
_entity_poly.pdbx_seq_one_letter_code
_entity_poly.pdbx_strand_id
1 'polypeptide(L)'
;MSSVLYYSKFCQNCSTLLQSLAKSDVKNDMHFICIDKRKKDEKGQTFIILDNGQQVILPPSVTKVPALLLLNKNHHVLFGSQINDYLRPDIRTNTKQAVNVVTEPQAFSLGGSSMSGVMSDMYSYLDQSSDDLNLEKGNGGTRQMHNYVVHDSRDNIETPPDTWSPNKLDSSMTMEQIMEAREKDLPNKHGNQSI
;
A
#
# COMPACT_ATOMS: atom_id res chain seq x y z
N MET A 1 24.04 -8.42 -6.74
CA MET A 1 25.42 -8.44 -6.21
C MET A 1 25.99 -9.86 -6.21
N SER A 2 26.88 -10.23 -7.14
CA SER A 2 27.40 -11.61 -7.21
C SER A 2 28.28 -11.98 -6.00
N SER A 3 27.74 -12.81 -5.11
CA SER A 3 28.48 -13.51 -4.06
C SER A 3 28.30 -15.01 -4.18
N VAL A 4 29.28 -15.79 -3.73
CA VAL A 4 29.28 -17.25 -3.87
C VAL A 4 29.22 -17.87 -2.48
N LEU A 5 28.15 -18.61 -2.20
CA LEU A 5 27.96 -19.32 -0.94
C LEU A 5 28.38 -20.78 -1.12
N TYR A 6 29.41 -21.16 -0.36
CA TYR A 6 29.86 -22.55 -0.23
C TYR A 6 29.15 -23.21 0.95
N TYR A 7 28.43 -24.30 0.66
CA TYR A 7 27.70 -25.06 1.66
C TYR A 7 27.93 -26.57 1.52
N SER A 8 27.55 -27.30 2.57
CA SER A 8 27.58 -28.77 2.61
C SER A 8 26.26 -29.29 3.17
N LYS A 9 25.76 -30.41 2.64
CA LYS A 9 24.50 -31.02 3.09
C LYS A 9 24.60 -31.64 4.49
N PHE A 10 25.81 -31.95 4.95
CA PHE A 10 26.05 -32.59 6.25
C PHE A 10 26.17 -31.61 7.42
N CYS A 11 26.10 -30.30 7.16
CA CYS A 11 26.24 -29.27 8.17
C CYS A 11 24.88 -28.72 8.61
N GLN A 12 24.56 -28.83 9.91
CA GLN A 12 23.31 -28.30 10.48
C GLN A 12 23.22 -26.77 10.33
N ASN A 13 24.32 -26.05 10.55
CA ASN A 13 24.38 -24.58 10.39
C ASN A 13 24.15 -24.13 8.95
N CYS A 14 24.49 -24.98 7.96
CA CYS A 14 24.19 -24.69 6.56
C CYS A 14 22.70 -24.87 6.27
N SER A 15 22.08 -25.91 6.83
CA SER A 15 20.65 -26.16 6.66
C SER A 15 19.81 -24.99 7.17
N THR A 16 20.11 -24.50 8.39
CA THR A 16 19.40 -23.34 8.97
C THR A 16 19.62 -22.06 8.16
N LEU A 17 20.84 -21.81 7.70
CA LEU A 17 21.18 -20.64 6.88
C LEU A 17 20.51 -20.69 5.49
N LEU A 18 20.46 -21.85 4.85
CA LEU A 18 19.76 -22.05 3.57
C LEU A 18 18.24 -21.85 3.71
N GLN A 19 17.63 -22.33 4.80
CA GLN A 19 16.21 -22.09 5.09
C GLN A 19 15.91 -20.61 5.29
N SER A 20 16.80 -19.88 5.97
CA SER A 20 16.70 -18.42 6.12
C SER A 20 16.80 -17.72 4.77
N LEU A 21 17.79 -18.09 3.94
CA LEU A 21 18.01 -17.49 2.62
C LEU A 21 16.88 -17.79 1.64
N ALA A 22 16.28 -18.98 1.69
CA ALA A 22 15.18 -19.37 0.82
C ALA A 22 13.94 -18.48 0.96
N LYS A 23 13.74 -17.89 2.15
CA LYS A 23 12.63 -16.95 2.44
C LYS A 23 12.90 -15.53 1.94
N SER A 24 14.13 -15.22 1.56
CA SER A 24 14.56 -13.87 1.21
C SER A 24 14.86 -13.75 -0.28
N ASP A 25 14.67 -12.55 -0.84
CA ASP A 25 14.95 -12.28 -2.25
C ASP A 25 16.45 -12.22 -2.58
N VAL A 26 17.31 -12.24 -1.55
CA VAL A 26 18.77 -12.23 -1.69
C VAL A 26 19.29 -13.48 -2.44
N LYS A 27 18.48 -14.54 -2.56
CA LYS A 27 18.80 -15.74 -3.34
C LYS A 27 19.11 -15.45 -4.82
N ASN A 28 18.51 -14.41 -5.40
CA ASN A 28 18.64 -14.12 -6.84
C ASN A 28 20.03 -13.56 -7.19
N ASP A 29 20.67 -12.93 -6.21
CA ASP A 29 21.97 -12.30 -6.36
C ASP A 29 23.14 -13.24 -5.99
N MET A 30 22.84 -14.43 -5.47
CA MET A 30 23.82 -15.35 -4.89
C MET A 30 23.95 -16.64 -5.70
N HIS A 31 25.19 -17.12 -5.83
CA HIS A 31 25.48 -18.43 -6.39
C HIS A 31 25.71 -19.45 -5.28
N PHE A 32 25.02 -20.59 -5.35
CA PHE A 32 25.13 -21.66 -4.35
C PHE A 32 26.00 -22.79 -4.90
N ILE A 33 27.11 -23.09 -4.22
CA ILE A 33 28.01 -24.19 -4.58
C ILE A 33 28.06 -25.20 -3.44
N CYS A 34 27.66 -26.43 -3.74
CA CYS A 34 27.76 -27.56 -2.82
C CYS A 34 29.17 -28.16 -2.89
N ILE A 35 29.86 -28.25 -1.75
CA ILE A 35 31.24 -28.75 -1.70
C ILE A 35 31.37 -30.24 -1.31
N ASP A 36 30.26 -30.97 -1.30
CA ASP A 36 30.23 -32.38 -0.86
C ASP A 36 31.00 -33.30 -1.82
N LYS A 37 30.88 -33.05 -3.13
CA LYS A 37 31.61 -33.78 -4.17
C LYS A 37 32.92 -33.06 -4.47
N ARG A 38 34.01 -33.50 -3.83
CA ARG A 38 35.34 -32.93 -4.05
C ARG A 38 36.36 -33.99 -4.45
N LYS A 39 37.22 -33.67 -5.42
CA LYS A 39 38.33 -34.51 -5.88
C LYS A 39 39.64 -33.76 -5.67
N LYS A 40 40.65 -34.42 -5.11
CA LYS A 40 42.00 -33.88 -5.07
C LYS A 40 42.72 -34.28 -6.35
N ASP A 41 43.36 -33.32 -6.97
CA ASP A 41 44.25 -33.56 -8.11
C ASP A 41 45.68 -33.85 -7.64
N GLU A 42 46.52 -34.37 -8.54
CA GLU A 42 47.91 -34.74 -8.28
C GLU A 42 48.76 -33.55 -7.80
N LYS A 43 48.34 -32.32 -8.14
CA LYS A 43 48.95 -31.05 -7.70
C LYS A 43 48.49 -30.56 -6.32
N GLY A 44 47.71 -31.36 -5.60
CA GLY A 44 47.20 -31.03 -4.25
C GLY A 44 46.04 -30.03 -4.21
N GLN A 45 45.58 -29.54 -5.37
CA GLN A 45 44.43 -28.64 -5.48
C GLN A 45 43.12 -29.45 -5.41
N THR A 46 42.14 -28.91 -4.69
CA THR A 46 40.84 -29.57 -4.50
C THR A 46 39.82 -28.99 -5.48
N PHE A 47 39.26 -29.85 -6.32
CA PHE A 47 38.22 -29.52 -7.30
C PHE A 47 36.86 -29.94 -6.76
N ILE A 48 35.86 -29.07 -6.90
CA ILE A 48 34.46 -29.36 -6.62
C ILE A 48 33.78 -29.78 -7.91
N ILE A 49 33.07 -30.89 -7.89
CA ILE A 49 32.27 -31.39 -9.01
C ILE A 49 30.85 -30.88 -8.82
N LEU A 50 30.43 -29.93 -9.65
CA LEU A 50 29.05 -29.45 -9.71
C LEU A 50 28.13 -30.57 -10.23
N ASP A 51 26.84 -30.48 -9.94
CA ASP A 51 25.86 -31.48 -10.38
C ASP A 51 25.73 -31.55 -11.92
N ASN A 52 26.12 -30.48 -12.62
CA ASN A 52 26.20 -30.43 -14.08
C ASN A 52 27.46 -31.10 -14.66
N GLY A 53 28.32 -31.70 -13.83
CA GLY A 53 29.59 -32.34 -14.24
C GLY A 53 30.76 -31.37 -14.43
N GLN A 54 30.55 -30.06 -14.30
CA GLN A 54 31.62 -29.06 -14.34
C GLN A 54 32.49 -29.13 -13.09
N GLN A 55 33.80 -28.91 -13.27
CA GLN A 55 34.77 -28.88 -12.18
C GLN A 55 35.17 -27.44 -11.88
N VAL A 56 35.01 -27.02 -10.62
CA VAL A 56 35.42 -25.69 -10.14
C VAL A 56 36.52 -25.84 -9.10
N ILE A 57 37.56 -25.01 -9.20
CA ILE A 57 38.65 -24.97 -8.23
C ILE A 57 38.11 -24.39 -6.92
N LEU A 58 38.30 -25.09 -5.81
CA LEU A 58 38.02 -24.56 -4.48
C LEU A 58 39.14 -23.56 -4.09
N PRO A 59 38.81 -22.30 -3.79
CA PRO A 59 39.80 -21.35 -3.30
C PRO A 59 40.36 -21.79 -1.94
N PRO A 60 41.69 -21.64 -1.69
CA PRO A 60 42.29 -22.02 -0.41
C PRO A 60 41.77 -21.19 0.78
N SER A 61 41.17 -20.03 0.51
CA SER A 61 40.56 -19.16 1.51
C SER A 61 39.34 -19.80 2.20
N VAL A 62 38.72 -20.81 1.59
CA VAL A 62 37.52 -21.48 2.14
C VAL A 62 37.98 -22.69 2.97
N THR A 63 38.20 -22.46 4.26
CA THR A 63 38.67 -23.49 5.21
C THR A 63 37.53 -24.17 5.97
N LYS A 64 36.40 -23.49 6.14
CA LYS A 64 35.24 -23.92 6.93
C LYS A 64 33.94 -23.66 6.16
N VAL A 65 32.87 -24.33 6.56
CA VAL A 65 31.54 -24.22 5.98
C VAL A 65 30.52 -23.99 7.10
N PRO A 66 29.52 -23.10 6.95
CA PRO A 66 29.21 -22.25 5.79
C PRO A 66 30.23 -21.13 5.56
N ALA A 67 30.55 -20.85 4.30
CA ALA A 67 31.42 -19.76 3.89
C ALA A 67 30.82 -18.96 2.73
N LEU A 68 30.81 -17.64 2.86
CA LEU A 68 30.37 -16.71 1.84
C LEU A 68 31.59 -15.99 1.25
N LEU A 69 31.84 -16.18 -0.04
CA LEU A 69 32.88 -15.50 -0.78
C LEU A 69 32.29 -14.26 -1.48
N LEU A 70 32.82 -13.10 -1.13
CA LEU A 70 32.44 -11.81 -1.68
C LEU A 70 33.37 -11.45 -2.83
N LEU A 71 32.87 -11.55 -4.06
CA LEU A 71 33.66 -11.20 -5.26
C LEU A 71 33.93 -9.69 -5.34
N ASN A 72 33.01 -8.87 -4.81
CA ASN A 72 33.09 -7.42 -4.80
C ASN A 72 34.04 -6.83 -3.75
N LYS A 73 34.32 -7.57 -2.66
CA LYS A 73 35.15 -7.10 -1.54
C LYS A 73 36.49 -7.83 -1.50
N ASN A 74 37.26 -7.72 -2.59
CA ASN A 74 38.63 -8.24 -2.66
C ASN A 74 38.75 -9.74 -2.33
N HIS A 75 37.77 -10.55 -2.76
CA HIS A 75 37.68 -11.99 -2.45
C HIS A 75 37.65 -12.32 -0.96
N HIS A 76 37.09 -11.44 -0.13
CA HIS A 76 36.95 -11.68 1.30
C HIS A 76 35.98 -12.84 1.56
N VAL A 77 36.36 -13.73 2.49
CA VAL A 77 35.53 -14.86 2.92
C VAL A 77 34.94 -14.56 4.29
N LEU A 78 33.61 -14.64 4.39
CA LEU A 78 32.88 -14.55 5.66
C LEU A 78 32.48 -15.94 6.13
N PHE A 79 32.50 -16.15 7.45
CA PHE A 79 32.17 -17.44 8.06
C PHE A 79 31.09 -17.29 9.13
N GLY A 80 30.26 -18.32 9.29
CA GLY A 80 29.35 -18.46 10.43
C GLY A 80 28.43 -17.24 10.63
N SER A 81 28.47 -16.64 11.83
CA SER A 81 27.61 -15.51 12.21
C SER A 81 27.83 -14.26 11.36
N GLN A 82 29.05 -14.03 10.85
CA GLN A 82 29.37 -12.87 10.02
C GLN A 82 28.57 -12.86 8.71
N ILE A 83 28.18 -14.05 8.22
CA ILE A 83 27.34 -14.19 7.04
C ILE A 83 25.95 -13.61 7.34
N ASN A 84 25.38 -13.92 8.51
CA ASN A 84 24.09 -13.40 8.91
C ASN A 84 24.13 -11.88 9.10
N ASP A 85 25.19 -11.36 9.71
CA ASP A 85 25.34 -9.91 9.90
C ASP A 85 25.45 -9.16 8.57
N TYR A 86 26.12 -9.76 7.58
CA TYR A 86 26.21 -9.21 6.22
C TYR A 86 24.87 -9.26 5.47
N LEU A 87 24.08 -10.32 5.63
CA LEU A 87 22.80 -10.49 4.94
C LEU A 87 21.63 -9.71 5.57
N ARG A 88 21.68 -9.44 6.87
CA ARG A 88 20.65 -8.69 7.61
C ARG A 88 20.27 -7.33 6.99
N PRO A 89 21.21 -6.44 6.58
CA PRO A 89 20.84 -5.15 6.00
C PRO A 89 20.01 -5.31 4.71
N ASP A 90 20.42 -6.20 3.80
CA ASP A 90 19.73 -6.42 2.52
C ASP A 90 18.32 -7.01 2.73
N ILE A 91 18.18 -7.91 3.71
CA ILE A 91 16.86 -8.44 4.09
C ILE A 91 15.97 -7.32 4.65
N ARG A 92 16.51 -6.47 5.54
CA ARG A 92 15.77 -5.36 6.14
C ARG A 92 15.33 -4.32 5.11
N THR A 93 16.16 -4.01 4.11
CA THR A 93 15.78 -3.06 3.05
C THR A 93 14.63 -3.60 2.21
N ASN A 94 14.66 -4.89 1.85
CA ASN A 94 13.55 -5.54 1.13
C ASN A 94 12.27 -5.59 1.96
N THR A 95 12.36 -5.95 3.25
CA THR A 95 11.18 -5.93 4.14
C THR A 95 10.62 -4.52 4.30
N LYS A 96 11.46 -3.49 4.47
CA LYS A 96 11.00 -2.10 4.59
C LYS A 96 10.27 -1.60 3.34
N GLN A 97 10.70 -2.02 2.15
CA GLN A 97 9.99 -1.68 0.91
C GLN A 97 8.62 -2.35 0.83
N ALA A 98 8.49 -3.60 1.31
CA ALA A 98 7.20 -4.30 1.36
C ALA A 98 6.24 -3.75 2.44
N VAL A 99 6.77 -3.25 3.56
CA VAL A 99 5.99 -2.68 4.68
C VAL A 99 5.52 -1.23 4.42
N ASN A 100 5.88 -0.62 3.28
CA ASN A 100 5.20 0.61 2.84
C ASN A 100 3.72 0.41 2.50
N VAL A 101 3.23 -0.83 2.51
CA VAL A 101 1.80 -1.08 2.62
C VAL A 101 1.40 -0.87 4.08
N VAL A 102 0.79 0.28 4.35
CA VAL A 102 0.20 0.66 5.64
C VAL A 102 -0.91 -0.37 5.97
N THR A 103 -0.56 -1.46 6.67
CA THR A 103 -1.50 -2.51 7.07
C THR A 103 -2.24 -2.19 8.36
N GLU A 104 -1.90 -1.09 9.04
CA GLU A 104 -2.62 -0.61 10.22
C GLU A 104 -3.05 0.84 9.99
N PRO A 105 -4.35 1.16 10.14
CA PRO A 105 -4.82 2.53 10.05
C PRO A 105 -4.10 3.38 11.11
N GLN A 106 -3.33 4.36 10.66
CA GLN A 106 -2.64 5.31 11.54
C GLN A 106 -3.69 6.17 12.24
N ALA A 107 -3.71 6.17 13.58
CA ALA A 107 -4.63 6.98 14.39
C ALA A 107 -4.53 8.50 14.12
N PHE A 108 -3.47 8.94 13.43
CA PHE A 108 -3.23 10.32 13.02
C PHE A 108 -3.05 10.46 11.50
N SER A 109 -3.74 9.66 10.69
CA SER A 109 -3.74 9.83 9.23
C SER A 109 -4.36 11.18 8.84
N LEU A 110 -3.53 12.22 8.85
CA LEU A 110 -3.86 13.59 8.49
C LEU A 110 -3.93 13.80 6.96
N GLY A 111 -3.76 12.74 6.17
CA GLY A 111 -3.75 12.76 4.72
C GLY A 111 -5.04 12.16 4.17
N GLY A 112 -6.10 12.96 4.09
CA GLY A 112 -7.26 12.63 3.25
C GLY A 112 -8.64 13.02 3.78
N SER A 113 -8.79 13.25 5.09
CA SER A 113 -10.12 13.49 5.69
C SER A 113 -10.24 14.75 6.54
N SER A 114 -9.19 15.58 6.59
CA SER A 114 -9.21 16.89 7.27
C SER A 114 -10.10 17.93 6.57
N MET A 115 -10.78 17.59 5.48
CA MET A 115 -11.77 18.45 4.83
C MET A 115 -13.19 18.33 5.43
N SER A 116 -13.42 17.44 6.39
CA SER A 116 -14.71 17.33 7.09
C SER A 116 -14.53 17.32 8.62
N GLY A 117 -13.93 18.39 9.13
CA GLY A 117 -14.40 19.14 10.31
C GLY A 117 -14.51 18.49 11.69
N VAL A 118 -14.19 17.21 11.89
CA VAL A 118 -14.27 16.56 13.22
C VAL A 118 -12.88 16.16 13.68
N MET A 119 -12.23 17.06 14.40
CA MET A 119 -11.04 16.75 15.20
C MET A 119 -11.51 16.53 16.62
N SER A 120 -11.34 15.32 17.16
CA SER A 120 -11.53 15.10 18.59
C SER A 120 -10.42 15.85 19.33
N ASP A 121 -10.79 16.93 20.02
CA ASP A 121 -10.33 17.46 21.32
C ASP A 121 -8.92 17.08 21.86
N MET A 122 -7.94 16.86 20.98
CA MET A 122 -6.56 16.52 21.33
C MET A 122 -5.72 17.76 21.62
N TYR A 123 -6.21 18.96 21.29
CA TYR A 123 -5.47 20.22 21.44
C TYR A 123 -6.40 21.37 21.82
N SER A 124 -5.99 22.14 22.84
CA SER A 124 -6.55 23.45 23.17
C SER A 124 -5.86 24.54 22.35
N TYR A 125 -6.60 25.57 21.95
CA TYR A 125 -6.02 26.73 21.28
C TYR A 125 -5.17 27.55 22.27
N LEU A 126 -4.09 28.16 21.77
CA LEU A 126 -3.16 28.96 22.59
C LEU A 126 -3.81 30.21 23.22
N ASP A 127 -4.95 30.64 22.69
CA ASP A 127 -5.72 31.80 23.18
C ASP A 127 -6.86 31.40 24.13
N GLN A 128 -7.06 30.11 24.43
CA GLN A 128 -8.07 29.67 25.39
C GLN A 128 -7.63 29.95 26.82
N SER A 129 -8.45 30.71 27.55
CA SER A 129 -8.23 30.96 28.97
C SER A 129 -8.71 29.77 29.83
N SER A 130 -8.16 29.61 31.03
CA SER A 130 -8.62 28.57 31.97
C SER A 130 -10.09 28.74 32.37
N ASP A 131 -10.59 29.98 32.33
CA ASP A 131 -11.98 30.29 32.65
C ASP A 131 -12.97 29.77 31.60
N ASP A 132 -12.56 29.70 30.34
CA ASP A 132 -13.36 29.16 29.24
C ASP A 132 -13.48 27.61 29.28
N LEU A 133 -12.58 26.95 30.03
CA LEU A 133 -12.58 25.50 30.26
C LEU A 133 -13.36 25.10 31.54
N ASN A 134 -13.77 26.06 32.36
CA ASN A 134 -14.51 25.79 33.59
C ASN A 134 -15.96 25.38 33.31
N LEU A 135 -16.44 24.32 33.98
CA LEU A 135 -17.80 23.77 33.85
C LEU A 135 -18.94 24.76 34.15
N GLU A 136 -18.69 25.78 34.99
CA GLU A 136 -19.74 26.68 35.50
C GLU A 136 -19.85 28.00 34.72
N LYS A 137 -18.77 28.44 34.06
CA LYS A 137 -18.68 29.74 33.35
C LYS A 137 -18.19 29.64 31.91
N GLY A 138 -17.54 28.54 31.56
CA GLY A 138 -16.93 28.33 30.27
C GLY A 138 -17.88 27.66 29.29
N ASN A 139 -17.77 28.03 28.01
CA ASN A 139 -18.58 27.45 26.94
C ASN A 139 -17.98 26.13 26.38
N GLY A 140 -17.19 25.41 27.20
CA GLY A 140 -16.79 24.02 26.99
C GLY A 140 -16.11 23.68 25.65
N GLY A 141 -15.45 24.63 24.99
CA GLY A 141 -14.77 24.38 23.70
C GLY A 141 -15.68 24.39 22.47
N THR A 142 -16.91 24.91 22.58
CA THR A 142 -17.86 25.10 21.45
C THR A 142 -17.33 25.93 20.27
N ARG A 143 -16.19 26.61 20.41
CA ARG A 143 -15.45 27.23 19.29
C ARG A 143 -15.10 26.24 18.17
N GLN A 144 -14.99 24.94 18.48
CA GLN A 144 -14.69 23.89 17.50
C GLN A 144 -15.91 23.43 16.69
N MET A 145 -17.11 23.98 16.95
CA MET A 145 -18.34 23.59 16.27
C MET A 145 -18.51 24.33 14.94
N HIS A 146 -17.64 24.06 13.95
CA HIS A 146 -17.79 24.63 12.61
C HIS A 146 -18.96 23.98 11.84
N ASN A 147 -19.32 22.74 12.20
CA ASN A 147 -20.40 21.95 11.59
C ASN A 147 -21.51 21.56 12.57
N TYR A 148 -21.44 22.00 13.83
CA TYR A 148 -22.40 21.64 14.88
C TYR A 148 -23.06 22.89 15.42
N VAL A 149 -24.25 22.73 15.98
CA VAL A 149 -25.00 23.83 16.58
C VAL A 149 -25.33 23.48 18.03
N VAL A 150 -25.36 24.50 18.89
CA VAL A 150 -25.73 24.35 20.31
C VAL A 150 -27.17 23.88 20.41
N HIS A 151 -27.47 23.09 21.45
CA HIS A 151 -28.78 22.49 21.68
C HIS A 151 -29.99 23.47 21.62
N ASP A 152 -29.79 24.76 21.92
CA ASP A 152 -30.87 25.77 21.96
C ASP A 152 -30.96 26.64 20.68
N SER A 153 -30.30 26.25 19.59
CA SER A 153 -30.37 26.98 18.33
C SER A 153 -31.71 26.79 17.64
N ARG A 154 -32.38 27.91 17.31
CA ARG A 154 -33.58 27.93 16.48
C ARG A 154 -33.27 28.61 15.15
N ASP A 155 -32.95 27.82 14.14
CA ASP A 155 -32.73 28.32 12.78
C ASP A 155 -34.06 28.32 12.01
N ASN A 156 -34.44 29.48 11.45
CA ASN A 156 -35.58 29.59 10.54
C ASN A 156 -35.04 29.62 9.10
N ILE A 157 -35.42 28.64 8.30
CA ILE A 157 -35.00 28.56 6.89
C ILE A 157 -36.04 29.29 6.04
N GLU A 158 -35.64 30.36 5.36
CA GLU A 158 -36.50 31.01 4.38
C GLU A 158 -36.58 30.16 3.11
N THR A 159 -37.65 29.39 2.97
CA THR A 159 -37.96 28.70 1.73
C THR A 159 -38.61 29.67 0.73
N PRO A 160 -38.27 29.60 -0.57
CA PRO A 160 -38.99 30.33 -1.60
C PRO A 160 -40.50 30.02 -1.55
N PRO A 161 -41.39 30.94 -1.95
CA PRO A 161 -42.82 30.65 -2.02
C PRO A 161 -43.09 29.52 -3.00
N ASP A 162 -43.86 28.51 -2.59
CA ASP A 162 -44.27 27.38 -3.44
C ASP A 162 -45.17 27.88 -4.58
N THR A 163 -44.62 27.99 -5.80
CA THR A 163 -45.37 28.38 -7.01
C THR A 163 -45.91 27.17 -7.78
N TRP A 164 -46.12 26.03 -7.11
CA TRP A 164 -46.58 24.81 -7.78
C TRP A 164 -48.06 24.91 -8.17
N SER A 165 -48.35 24.85 -9.48
CA SER A 165 -49.69 24.67 -10.02
C SER A 165 -49.83 23.27 -10.65
N PRO A 166 -50.88 22.49 -10.35
CA PRO A 166 -51.11 21.18 -10.97
C PRO A 166 -51.26 21.31 -12.50
N ASN A 167 -50.54 20.47 -13.26
CA ASN A 167 -50.72 20.36 -14.71
C ASN A 167 -51.94 19.47 -15.04
N LYS A 168 -53.13 19.92 -14.62
CA LYS A 168 -54.40 19.33 -15.00
C LYS A 168 -55.06 20.29 -15.99
N LEU A 169 -55.54 19.77 -17.12
CA LEU A 169 -56.43 20.51 -18.01
C LEU A 169 -57.57 21.08 -17.17
N ASP A 170 -57.79 22.39 -17.27
CA ASP A 170 -58.86 23.04 -16.52
C ASP A 170 -60.21 22.42 -16.90
N SER A 171 -61.07 22.22 -15.92
CA SER A 171 -62.37 21.54 -16.07
C SER A 171 -63.34 22.30 -17.00
N SER A 172 -62.94 23.50 -17.41
CA SER A 172 -63.68 24.45 -18.25
C SER A 172 -63.46 24.24 -19.75
N MET A 173 -62.48 23.44 -20.17
CA MET A 173 -62.23 23.19 -21.59
C MET A 173 -63.29 22.24 -22.17
N THR A 174 -64.04 22.72 -23.16
CA THR A 174 -65.03 21.90 -23.87
C THR A 174 -64.32 20.90 -24.79
N MET A 175 -64.94 19.74 -25.01
CA MET A 175 -64.37 18.65 -25.83
C MET A 175 -63.94 19.15 -27.23
N GLU A 176 -64.68 20.10 -27.79
CA GLU A 176 -64.42 20.70 -29.10
C GLU A 176 -63.07 21.43 -29.16
N GLN A 177 -62.73 22.20 -28.11
CA GLN A 177 -61.46 22.92 -28.04
C GLN A 177 -60.26 21.97 -27.93
N ILE A 178 -60.44 20.84 -27.23
CA ILE A 178 -59.42 19.79 -27.11
C ILE A 178 -59.20 19.10 -28.46
N MET A 179 -60.27 18.88 -29.23
CA MET A 179 -60.17 18.28 -30.57
C MET A 179 -59.46 19.21 -31.56
N GLU A 180 -59.77 20.51 -31.55
CA GLU A 180 -59.14 21.49 -32.44
C GLU A 180 -57.64 21.66 -32.17
N ALA A 181 -57.23 21.70 -30.89
CA ALA A 181 -55.81 21.72 -30.53
C ALA A 181 -55.08 20.48 -31.03
N ARG A 182 -55.72 19.30 -30.95
CA ARG A 182 -55.14 18.03 -31.41
C ARG A 182 -55.01 17.95 -32.93
N GLU A 183 -55.96 18.51 -33.68
CA GLU A 183 -55.89 18.59 -35.13
C GLU A 183 -54.77 19.51 -35.61
N LYS A 184 -54.54 20.64 -34.92
CA LYS A 184 -53.40 21.53 -35.21
C LYS A 184 -52.04 20.87 -34.99
N ASP A 185 -51.94 19.97 -34.02
CA ASP A 185 -50.70 19.27 -33.67
C ASP A 185 -50.36 18.08 -34.58
N LEU A 186 -51.25 17.68 -35.50
CA LEU A 186 -51.00 16.57 -36.44
C LEU A 186 -50.46 17.07 -37.79
N PRO A 187 -49.19 16.78 -38.16
CA PRO A 187 -48.69 17.12 -39.50
C PRO A 187 -49.25 16.17 -40.57
N ASN A 188 -49.96 16.72 -41.57
CA ASN A 188 -50.51 16.00 -42.73
C ASN A 188 -49.41 15.22 -43.48
N LYS A 189 -49.35 13.90 -43.29
CA LYS A 189 -48.69 12.95 -44.20
C LYS A 189 -49.77 12.26 -45.05
N HIS A 190 -49.40 11.89 -46.29
CA HIS A 190 -50.19 11.34 -47.42
C HIS A 190 -50.72 12.42 -48.39
N GLY A 191 -50.31 12.54 -49.66
CA GLY A 191 -49.29 11.87 -50.47
C GLY A 191 -49.41 12.39 -51.93
N ASN A 192 -48.29 12.45 -52.66
CA ASN A 192 -48.23 12.21 -54.10
C ASN A 192 -46.76 12.07 -54.55
N GLN A 193 -46.40 10.84 -54.91
CA GLN A 193 -45.21 10.48 -55.69
C GLN A 193 -45.64 10.20 -57.14
N SER A 194 -44.77 10.56 -58.10
CA SER A 194 -44.77 10.21 -59.55
C SER A 194 -45.74 11.03 -60.41
N ILE A 195 -45.36 11.73 -61.49
CA ILE A 195 -44.34 11.50 -62.54
C ILE A 195 -43.51 12.77 -62.75
#